data_AF-A0A0T5NP80-F1
#
_entry.id   AF-A0A0T5NP80-F1
#
_cell.length_a   1.000
_cell.length_b   1.000
_cell.length_c   1.000
_cell.angle_alpha   90.00
_cell.angle_beta   90.00
_cell.angle_gamma   90.00
#
_symmetry.space_group_name_H-M   'P 1'
#
loop_
_entity.id
_entity.type
_entity.pdbx_description
1 polymer ?
#
loop_
_entity_poly.entity_id
_entity_poly.type
_entity_poly.pdbx_seq_one_letter_code
_entity_poly.pdbx_strand_id
1 'polypeptide(L)'
;MRVLLATLASALLLSGPVAATPAKEAPWLPDAAAYRLTLFLGNLAPLPWDDIRTAWTEPYRGSEFSVGALAWLDRESKIEPDALMDAMMREDRQAVFAEATRLIALRIEEELDRSLAAEESATAQQAVRTARELYRAFEDGVAAADSEAARRIGLAWLELNSSTGFSGVLGAGSTSADRETMEAARTVISSYLAENYLLDSFAPRRALSALPETAVLSGRAIEVPPSLPPGSDIFDQDPLPLLVLNFEEQDIDETDLPLVAFGDMLFDSAQIFGSPARDLGITCSTCHNRSDINQRLFVPGASHQPGAIDVDGAFFNPIFNDRRDDPLDIPSLRGLRFTGPYGRDGRFASLRDFTRNVIVNEFGGDEPTPFMLDALVAYMLEFDFLPNSMLTSDGRLTDAAPEVARRGEEIFNTPFAGLGDRSCASCHVPDANFLDRQAHDIGSVAPAYEGARAGALDTPTLLGTAYTAPYFHDGSLPTLAAVVDWFDETKALGLTGEDRASLTAYLETVGAADEPYEAFDTENTAFRLAFAELTTFASTLDTLLPRRDAEHILLLTDTVAADLSADASTMSNLAARPEVYALAERLAAVGAAVRADDWAAAEASWTAFKSEAAAIEERAF
;
A
#
# COMPACT_ATOMS: atom_id res chain seq x y z
N MET A 1 56.17 -7.14 -30.81
CA MET A 1 55.27 -8.25 -30.43
C MET A 1 54.71 -7.89 -29.06
N ARG A 2 53.44 -7.49 -29.01
CA ARG A 2 52.78 -6.83 -27.88
C ARG A 2 52.47 -7.85 -26.78
N VAL A 3 52.78 -7.50 -25.54
CA VAL A 3 52.25 -8.16 -24.32
C VAL A 3 51.04 -7.33 -23.91
N LEU A 4 49.86 -7.95 -23.95
CA LEU A 4 48.61 -7.36 -23.45
C LEU A 4 48.54 -7.57 -21.93
N LEU A 5 48.58 -6.48 -21.18
CA LEU A 5 48.07 -6.42 -19.81
C LEU A 5 46.56 -6.21 -19.90
N ALA A 6 45.78 -7.19 -19.43
CA ALA A 6 44.37 -7.03 -19.12
C ALA A 6 44.26 -6.66 -17.64
N THR A 7 44.01 -5.38 -17.37
CA THR A 7 43.59 -4.91 -16.04
C THR A 7 42.13 -5.27 -15.84
N LEU A 8 41.84 -6.26 -15.00
CA LEU A 8 40.50 -6.45 -14.43
C LEU A 8 40.25 -5.30 -13.45
N ALA A 9 39.35 -4.40 -13.83
CA ALA A 9 38.78 -3.43 -12.90
C ALA A 9 37.76 -4.16 -12.03
N SER A 10 38.04 -4.23 -10.72
CA SER A 10 37.08 -4.64 -9.71
C SER A 10 35.96 -3.60 -9.65
N ALA A 11 34.77 -3.95 -10.15
CA ALA A 11 33.56 -3.21 -9.85
C ALA A 11 33.20 -3.46 -8.38
N LEU A 12 33.48 -2.48 -7.51
CA LEU A 12 32.79 -2.38 -6.23
C LEU A 12 31.34 -2.00 -6.53
N LEU A 13 30.46 -3.00 -6.54
CA LEU A 13 29.03 -2.78 -6.42
C LEU A 13 28.76 -2.27 -5.00
N LEU A 14 28.61 -0.96 -4.86
CA LEU A 14 28.00 -0.34 -3.69
C LEU A 14 26.55 -0.86 -3.63
N SER A 15 26.29 -1.72 -2.66
CA SER A 15 24.95 -2.20 -2.32
C SER A 15 24.25 -1.08 -1.57
N GLY A 16 23.60 -0.18 -2.32
CA GLY A 16 22.48 0.59 -1.76
C GLY A 16 21.31 -0.35 -1.47
N PRO A 17 20.33 0.06 -0.65
CA PRO A 17 19.10 -0.69 -0.50
C PRO A 17 18.43 -0.68 -1.88
N VAL A 18 18.51 -1.80 -2.58
CA VAL A 18 17.66 -2.02 -3.75
C VAL A 18 16.28 -2.16 -3.17
N ALA A 19 15.47 -1.11 -3.25
CA ALA A 19 14.03 -1.23 -3.14
C ALA A 19 13.61 -2.14 -4.30
N ALA A 20 13.46 -3.43 -4.02
CA ALA A 20 12.92 -4.37 -4.98
C ALA A 20 11.43 -4.05 -5.09
N THR A 21 11.00 -3.52 -6.23
CA THR A 21 9.58 -3.45 -6.59
C THR A 21 8.99 -4.86 -6.46
N PRO A 22 7.75 -5.04 -5.96
CA PRO A 22 7.21 -6.36 -5.70
C PRO A 22 6.95 -7.05 -7.05
N ALA A 23 7.89 -7.87 -7.53
CA ALA A 23 7.49 -9.03 -8.31
C ALA A 23 6.45 -9.77 -7.46
N LYS A 24 5.26 -10.09 -8.01
CA LYS A 24 4.17 -10.75 -7.28
C LYS A 24 4.78 -11.80 -6.34
N GLU A 25 4.77 -11.49 -5.04
CA GLU A 25 5.46 -12.33 -4.08
C GLU A 25 4.88 -13.74 -4.16
N ALA A 26 5.74 -14.76 -3.97
CA ALA A 26 5.25 -16.13 -3.89
C ALA A 26 4.13 -16.18 -2.82
N PRO A 27 3.00 -16.86 -3.09
CA PRO A 27 1.92 -17.00 -2.12
C PRO A 27 2.45 -17.60 -0.81
N TRP A 28 2.06 -17.02 0.32
CA TRP A 28 2.45 -17.53 1.63
C TRP A 28 1.73 -18.84 1.92
N LEU A 29 2.45 -19.83 2.46
CA LEU A 29 1.82 -21.01 3.05
C LEU A 29 0.90 -20.56 4.21
N PRO A 30 -0.25 -21.21 4.44
CA PRO A 30 -1.22 -20.76 5.44
C PRO A 30 -0.64 -20.55 6.84
N ASP A 31 0.22 -21.46 7.32
CA ASP A 31 0.89 -21.40 8.62
C ASP A 31 1.94 -20.27 8.67
N ALA A 32 2.78 -20.14 7.65
CA ALA A 32 3.72 -19.01 7.54
C ALA A 32 2.99 -17.66 7.51
N ALA A 33 1.87 -17.59 6.78
CA ALA A 33 1.06 -16.38 6.68
C ALA A 33 0.46 -15.98 8.04
N ALA A 34 -0.15 -16.94 8.73
CA ALA A 34 -0.72 -16.75 10.06
C ALA A 34 0.33 -16.27 11.07
N TYR A 35 1.53 -16.82 11.02
CA TYR A 35 2.65 -16.37 11.86
C TYR A 35 3.02 -14.90 11.59
N ARG A 36 3.20 -14.51 10.32
CA ARG A 36 3.53 -13.12 9.95
C ARG A 36 2.42 -12.14 10.35
N LEU A 37 1.17 -12.50 10.12
CA LEU A 37 0.00 -11.75 10.59
C LEU A 37 0.01 -11.61 12.12
N THR A 38 0.31 -12.69 12.85
CA THR A 38 0.41 -12.66 14.32
C THR A 38 1.48 -11.70 14.81
N LEU A 39 2.66 -11.67 14.17
CA LEU A 39 3.71 -10.71 14.51
C LEU A 39 3.25 -9.27 14.28
N PHE A 40 2.57 -9.01 13.16
CA PHE A 40 2.07 -7.69 12.80
C PHE A 40 0.95 -7.22 13.74
N LEU A 41 -0.14 -7.99 13.82
CA LEU A 41 -1.33 -7.69 14.64
C LEU A 41 -0.96 -7.60 16.12
N GLY A 42 -0.04 -8.46 16.57
CA GLY A 42 0.49 -8.42 17.92
C GLY A 42 1.33 -7.17 18.23
N ASN A 43 1.59 -6.28 17.28
CA ASN A 43 2.22 -4.98 17.52
C ASN A 43 1.25 -3.80 17.50
N LEU A 44 -0.01 -4.04 17.13
CA LEU A 44 -1.05 -3.02 17.17
C LEU A 44 -1.52 -2.75 18.60
N ALA A 45 -2.13 -1.58 18.79
CA ALA A 45 -2.66 -1.15 20.06
C ALA A 45 -3.96 -0.35 19.81
N PRO A 46 -5.14 -0.86 20.22
CA PRO A 46 -5.37 -2.09 20.98
C PRO A 46 -4.98 -3.38 20.23
N LEU A 47 -4.80 -4.48 20.94
CA LEU A 47 -4.49 -5.78 20.33
C LEU A 47 -5.77 -6.40 19.75
N PRO A 48 -5.85 -6.64 18.42
CA PRO A 48 -7.04 -7.20 17.81
C PRO A 48 -7.05 -8.73 17.96
N TRP A 49 -7.47 -9.22 19.13
CA TRP A 49 -7.46 -10.66 19.44
C TRP A 49 -8.34 -11.49 18.51
N ASP A 50 -9.45 -10.93 18.02
CA ASP A 50 -10.29 -11.60 17.02
C ASP A 50 -9.55 -11.77 15.70
N ASP A 51 -8.85 -10.74 15.21
CA ASP A 51 -8.04 -10.85 13.99
C ASP A 51 -6.87 -11.80 14.14
N ILE A 52 -6.22 -11.82 15.32
CA ILE A 52 -5.16 -12.80 15.61
C ILE A 52 -5.73 -14.22 15.52
N ARG A 53 -6.92 -14.49 16.07
CA ARG A 53 -7.57 -15.80 15.96
C ARG A 53 -7.94 -16.11 14.50
N THR A 54 -8.55 -15.16 13.80
CA THR A 54 -8.93 -15.27 12.38
C THR A 54 -7.74 -15.60 11.50
N ALA A 55 -6.57 -14.99 11.75
CA ALA A 55 -5.34 -15.25 11.01
C ALA A 55 -4.92 -16.74 11.03
N TRP A 56 -5.28 -17.49 12.08
CA TRP A 56 -4.99 -18.92 12.19
C TRP A 56 -6.13 -19.81 11.69
N THR A 57 -7.39 -19.36 11.77
CA THR A 57 -8.57 -20.18 11.44
C THR A 57 -9.05 -20.03 10.01
N GLU A 58 -8.85 -18.86 9.39
CA GLU A 58 -9.33 -18.53 8.05
C GLU A 58 -8.17 -18.32 7.07
N PRO A 59 -8.39 -18.53 5.76
CA PRO A 59 -7.42 -18.11 4.76
C PRO A 59 -7.24 -16.59 4.82
N TYR A 60 -5.98 -16.15 4.76
CA TYR A 60 -5.69 -14.72 4.66
C TYR A 60 -6.24 -14.14 3.33
N ARG A 61 -6.49 -12.83 3.29
CA ARG A 61 -7.03 -12.16 2.08
C ARG A 61 -6.12 -12.40 0.88
N GLY A 62 -6.69 -12.79 -0.26
CA GLY A 62 -5.91 -13.07 -1.48
C GLY A 62 -5.09 -14.36 -1.43
N SER A 63 -5.31 -15.23 -0.45
CA SER A 63 -4.68 -16.54 -0.39
C SER A 63 -5.09 -17.41 -1.59
N GLU A 64 -4.12 -18.15 -2.15
CA GLU A 64 -4.38 -19.21 -3.13
C GLU A 64 -4.88 -20.51 -2.46
N PHE A 65 -4.85 -20.57 -1.12
CA PHE A 65 -5.31 -21.70 -0.33
C PHE A 65 -6.76 -21.48 0.14
N SER A 66 -7.55 -22.56 0.14
CA SER A 66 -8.97 -22.52 0.51
C SER A 66 -9.24 -22.75 2.01
N VAL A 67 -8.20 -22.96 2.82
CA VAL A 67 -8.31 -23.26 4.25
C VAL A 67 -7.32 -22.45 5.06
N GLY A 68 -7.67 -22.14 6.31
CA GLY A 68 -6.78 -21.45 7.26
C GLY A 68 -5.66 -22.34 7.79
N ALA A 69 -4.72 -21.73 8.52
CA ALA A 69 -3.50 -22.37 9.01
C ALA A 69 -3.75 -23.61 9.88
N LEU A 70 -4.71 -23.58 10.80
CA LEU A 70 -4.98 -24.74 11.68
C LEU A 70 -5.49 -25.95 10.90
N ALA A 71 -6.41 -25.73 9.95
CA ALA A 71 -6.92 -26.80 9.09
C ALA A 71 -5.87 -27.28 8.07
N TRP A 72 -4.94 -26.42 7.69
CA TRP A 72 -3.78 -26.77 6.87
C TRP A 72 -2.81 -27.66 7.64
N LEU A 73 -2.48 -27.28 8.90
CA LEU A 73 -1.58 -28.03 9.77
C LEU A 73 -2.10 -29.45 10.07
N ASP A 74 -3.40 -29.60 10.36
CA ASP A 74 -4.05 -30.91 10.58
C ASP A 74 -3.88 -31.88 9.39
N ARG A 75 -3.77 -31.35 8.16
CA ARG A 75 -3.60 -32.15 6.94
C ARG A 75 -2.14 -32.44 6.62
N GLU A 76 -1.29 -31.44 6.79
CA GLU A 76 0.06 -31.44 6.24
C GLU A 76 1.16 -31.70 7.29
N SER A 77 0.81 -31.72 8.58
CA SER A 77 1.74 -31.84 9.71
C SER A 77 1.33 -32.88 10.74
N LYS A 78 2.31 -33.35 11.52
CA LYS A 78 2.10 -34.07 12.79
C LYS A 78 2.21 -33.17 14.02
N ILE A 79 2.44 -31.86 13.84
CA ILE A 79 2.63 -30.91 14.92
C ILE A 79 1.25 -30.44 15.40
N GLU A 80 0.98 -30.63 16.69
CA GLU A 80 -0.27 -30.23 17.32
C GLU A 80 -0.21 -28.75 17.75
N PRO A 81 -1.19 -27.91 17.34
CA PRO A 81 -1.22 -26.48 17.65
C PRO A 81 -1.85 -26.14 19.01
N ASP A 82 -2.13 -27.13 19.88
CA ASP A 82 -2.88 -26.96 21.14
C ASP A 82 -2.31 -25.83 22.02
N ALA A 83 -0.98 -25.77 22.18
CA ALA A 83 -0.34 -24.76 23.02
C ALA A 83 -0.53 -23.34 22.49
N LEU A 84 -0.51 -23.17 21.16
CA LEU A 84 -0.77 -21.90 20.49
C LEU A 84 -2.24 -21.50 20.66
N MET A 85 -3.17 -22.44 20.49
CA MET A 85 -4.59 -22.20 20.71
C MET A 85 -4.88 -21.81 22.16
N ASP A 86 -4.27 -22.50 23.13
CA ASP A 86 -4.36 -22.16 24.55
C ASP A 86 -3.79 -20.78 24.86
N ALA A 87 -2.70 -20.38 24.20
CA ALA A 87 -2.13 -19.04 24.34
C ALA A 87 -3.08 -17.95 23.80
N MET A 88 -3.72 -18.18 22.64
CA MET A 88 -4.71 -17.26 22.08
C MET A 88 -5.97 -17.17 22.94
N MET A 89 -6.45 -18.29 23.50
CA MET A 89 -7.60 -18.29 24.42
C MET A 89 -7.33 -17.54 25.72
N ARG A 90 -6.08 -17.57 26.20
CA ARG A 90 -5.64 -16.82 27.39
C ARG A 90 -5.31 -15.36 27.10
N GLU A 91 -5.37 -14.94 25.83
CA GLU A 91 -4.96 -13.61 25.38
C GLU A 91 -3.54 -13.25 25.87
N ASP A 92 -2.64 -14.23 25.81
CA ASP A 92 -1.26 -14.11 26.27
C ASP A 92 -0.34 -13.83 25.08
N ARG A 93 -0.14 -12.54 24.78
CA ARG A 93 0.63 -12.07 23.62
C ARG A 93 2.03 -12.69 23.52
N GLN A 94 2.74 -12.83 24.64
CA GLN A 94 4.09 -13.38 24.65
C GLN A 94 4.05 -14.90 24.41
N ALA A 95 3.09 -15.61 24.99
CA ALA A 95 2.93 -17.04 24.75
C ALA A 95 2.52 -17.32 23.29
N VAL A 96 1.63 -16.51 22.71
CA VAL A 96 1.24 -16.63 21.29
C VAL A 96 2.45 -16.47 20.39
N PHE A 97 3.29 -15.47 20.62
CA PHE A 97 4.57 -15.32 19.92
C PHE A 97 5.43 -16.58 20.05
N ALA A 98 5.71 -17.02 21.28
CA ALA A 98 6.59 -18.15 21.54
C ALA A 98 6.11 -19.45 20.88
N GLU A 99 4.82 -19.78 21.03
CA GLU A 99 4.25 -21.00 20.47
C GLU A 99 4.16 -20.94 18.94
N ALA A 100 3.79 -19.79 18.36
CA ALA A 100 3.75 -19.63 16.91
C ALA A 100 5.14 -19.69 16.27
N THR A 101 6.15 -19.04 16.87
CA THR A 101 7.55 -19.13 16.40
C THR A 101 8.05 -20.57 16.43
N ARG A 102 7.80 -21.29 17.55
CA ARG A 102 8.24 -22.69 17.69
C ARG A 102 7.53 -23.59 16.68
N LEU A 103 6.22 -23.39 16.45
CA LEU A 103 5.44 -24.14 15.48
C LEU A 103 6.05 -24.04 14.07
N ILE A 104 6.35 -22.83 13.60
CA ILE A 104 6.95 -22.64 12.26
C ILE A 104 8.34 -23.28 12.19
N ALA A 105 9.17 -23.13 13.22
CA ALA A 105 10.49 -23.77 13.25
C ALA A 105 10.40 -25.30 13.24
N LEU A 106 9.43 -25.90 13.95
CA LEU A 106 9.18 -27.33 13.94
C LEU A 106 8.67 -27.81 12.57
N ARG A 107 7.82 -27.01 11.91
CA ARG A 107 7.36 -27.29 10.54
C ARG A 107 8.51 -27.33 9.54
N ILE A 108 9.48 -26.42 9.68
CA ILE A 108 10.71 -26.44 8.86
C ILE A 108 11.49 -27.75 9.11
N GLU A 109 11.70 -28.15 10.36
CA GLU A 109 12.38 -29.43 10.68
C GLU A 109 11.65 -30.65 10.10
N GLU A 110 10.31 -30.69 10.19
CA GLU A 110 9.49 -31.79 9.64
C GLU A 110 9.68 -31.95 8.12
N GLU A 111 9.73 -30.84 7.38
CA GLU A 111 9.97 -30.86 5.93
C GLU A 111 11.43 -31.16 5.58
N LEU A 112 12.40 -30.70 6.37
CA LEU A 112 13.81 -31.08 6.21
C LEU A 112 14.00 -32.59 6.39
N ASP A 113 13.39 -33.18 7.43
CA ASP A 113 13.42 -34.63 7.66
C ASP A 113 12.72 -35.40 6.53
N ARG A 114 11.58 -34.89 6.04
CA ARG A 114 10.85 -35.46 4.89
C ARG A 114 11.71 -35.44 3.63
N SER A 115 12.49 -34.38 3.42
CA SER A 115 13.37 -34.26 2.24
C SER A 115 14.48 -35.31 2.23
N LEU A 116 15.06 -35.64 3.39
CA LEU A 116 16.11 -36.64 3.54
C LEU A 116 15.56 -38.07 3.50
N ALA A 117 14.35 -38.28 4.02
CA ALA A 117 13.69 -39.57 4.02
C ALA A 117 13.10 -39.95 2.65
N ALA A 118 12.92 -38.98 1.74
CA ALA A 118 12.33 -39.21 0.43
C ALA A 118 13.17 -40.15 -0.45
N GLU A 119 12.50 -41.13 -1.06
CA GLU A 119 13.11 -42.03 -2.05
C GLU A 119 13.11 -41.43 -3.46
N GLU A 120 12.10 -40.60 -3.77
CA GLU A 120 11.95 -39.93 -5.07
C GLU A 120 12.45 -38.48 -5.02
N SER A 121 13.22 -38.08 -6.03
CA SER A 121 13.73 -36.69 -6.14
C SER A 121 12.62 -35.65 -6.19
N ALA A 122 11.47 -35.95 -6.80
CA ALA A 122 10.34 -35.02 -6.85
C ALA A 122 9.78 -34.73 -5.44
N THR A 123 9.63 -35.77 -4.60
CA THR A 123 9.19 -35.62 -3.21
C THR A 123 10.21 -34.85 -2.38
N ALA A 124 11.51 -35.15 -2.54
CA ALA A 124 12.58 -34.42 -1.87
C ALA A 124 12.56 -32.93 -2.25
N GLN A 125 12.47 -32.61 -3.54
CA GLN A 125 12.38 -31.24 -4.06
C GLN A 125 11.16 -30.49 -3.52
N GLN A 126 10.00 -31.15 -3.44
CA GLN A 126 8.79 -30.54 -2.90
C GLN A 126 8.95 -30.22 -1.41
N ALA A 127 9.50 -31.16 -0.62
CA ALA A 127 9.73 -30.95 0.81
C ALA A 127 10.75 -29.80 1.06
N VAL A 128 11.86 -29.75 0.31
CA VAL A 128 12.81 -28.63 0.39
C VAL A 128 12.15 -27.30 0.04
N ARG A 129 11.29 -27.27 -0.99
CA ARG A 129 10.54 -26.06 -1.36
C ARG A 129 9.62 -25.62 -0.22
N THR A 130 8.81 -26.52 0.34
CA THR A 130 7.93 -26.20 1.47
C THR A 130 8.73 -25.70 2.67
N ALA A 131 9.83 -26.37 3.03
CA ALA A 131 10.71 -25.96 4.14
C ALA A 131 11.26 -24.53 3.94
N ARG A 132 11.66 -24.20 2.71
CA ARG A 132 12.16 -22.87 2.36
C ARG A 132 11.07 -21.80 2.40
N GLU A 133 9.86 -22.10 1.91
CA GLU A 133 8.71 -21.17 1.99
C GLU A 133 8.30 -20.90 3.45
N LEU A 134 8.39 -21.89 4.33
CA LEU A 134 8.21 -21.69 5.77
C LEU A 134 9.33 -20.83 6.37
N TYR A 135 10.59 -21.07 5.98
CA TYR A 135 11.75 -20.30 6.45
C TYR A 135 11.67 -18.82 6.06
N ARG A 136 11.02 -18.49 4.94
CA ARG A 136 10.77 -17.10 4.51
C ARG A 136 10.11 -16.25 5.61
N ALA A 137 9.35 -16.87 6.51
CA ALA A 137 8.74 -16.20 7.66
C ALA A 137 9.77 -15.58 8.64
N PHE A 138 11.01 -16.07 8.64
CA PHE A 138 12.12 -15.62 9.49
C PHE A 138 13.21 -14.82 8.75
N GLU A 139 13.22 -14.86 7.42
CA GLU A 139 14.36 -14.49 6.60
C GLU A 139 14.80 -13.03 6.79
N ASP A 140 13.84 -12.10 6.86
CA ASP A 140 14.05 -10.68 7.10
C ASP A 140 14.66 -10.41 8.48
N GLY A 141 14.15 -11.07 9.52
CA GLY A 141 14.70 -10.99 10.87
C GLY A 141 16.13 -11.52 10.96
N VAL A 142 16.42 -12.63 10.28
CA VAL A 142 17.77 -13.22 10.20
C VAL A 142 18.72 -12.29 9.45
N ALA A 143 18.32 -11.77 8.29
CA ALA A 143 19.14 -10.89 7.47
C ALA A 143 19.48 -9.57 8.17
N ALA A 144 18.51 -8.97 8.87
CA ALA A 144 18.72 -7.75 9.65
C ALA A 144 19.61 -7.97 10.88
N ALA A 145 19.48 -9.13 11.54
CA ALA A 145 20.26 -9.44 12.73
C ALA A 145 21.71 -9.85 12.42
N ASP A 146 21.91 -10.73 11.44
CA ASP A 146 23.19 -11.33 11.11
C ASP A 146 23.28 -11.68 9.61
N SER A 147 23.82 -10.74 8.84
CA SER A 147 24.02 -10.93 7.39
C SER A 147 24.97 -12.09 7.03
N GLU A 148 25.86 -12.51 7.92
CA GLU A 148 26.77 -13.64 7.68
C GLU A 148 26.04 -14.97 7.90
N ALA A 149 25.25 -15.08 8.96
CA ALA A 149 24.34 -16.21 9.16
C ALA A 149 23.35 -16.33 7.99
N ALA A 150 22.73 -15.23 7.56
CA ALA A 150 21.80 -15.22 6.42
C ALA A 150 22.45 -15.79 5.15
N ARG A 151 23.68 -15.36 4.81
CA ARG A 151 24.42 -15.90 3.66
C ARG A 151 24.72 -17.39 3.81
N ARG A 152 25.14 -17.83 5.00
CA ARG A 152 25.46 -19.23 5.28
C ARG A 152 24.23 -20.14 5.15
N ILE A 153 23.09 -19.70 5.67
CA ILE A 153 21.81 -20.41 5.57
C ILE A 153 21.34 -20.41 4.12
N GLY A 154 21.46 -19.29 3.41
CA GLY A 154 21.15 -19.20 1.97
C GLY A 154 21.98 -20.17 1.12
N LEU A 155 23.28 -20.31 1.43
CA LEU A 155 24.14 -21.33 0.80
C LEU A 155 23.68 -22.75 1.13
N ALA A 156 23.33 -23.03 2.39
CA ALA A 156 22.79 -24.34 2.77
C ALA A 156 21.48 -24.66 2.04
N TRP A 157 20.55 -23.70 1.88
CA TRP A 157 19.35 -23.89 1.07
C TRP A 157 19.67 -24.19 -0.40
N LEU A 158 20.67 -23.51 -0.97
CA LEU A 158 21.12 -23.75 -2.35
C LEU A 158 21.73 -25.14 -2.51
N GLU A 159 22.60 -25.56 -1.58
CA GLU A 159 23.20 -26.88 -1.56
C GLU A 159 22.14 -27.97 -1.41
N LEU A 160 21.20 -27.80 -0.48
CA LEU A 160 20.10 -28.74 -0.26
C LEU A 160 19.24 -28.90 -1.53
N ASN A 161 18.82 -27.78 -2.13
CA ASN A 161 17.99 -27.79 -3.34
C ASN A 161 18.71 -28.36 -4.58
N SER A 162 20.01 -28.11 -4.72
CA SER A 162 20.80 -28.65 -5.84
C SER A 162 21.17 -30.13 -5.68
N SER A 163 21.05 -30.67 -4.45
CA SER A 163 21.46 -32.03 -4.10
C SER A 163 20.32 -33.05 -4.04
N THR A 164 19.05 -32.66 -4.25
CA THR A 164 17.89 -33.59 -4.25
C THR A 164 17.86 -34.56 -5.45
N GLY A 165 18.73 -34.37 -6.44
CA GLY A 165 18.72 -35.12 -7.70
C GLY A 165 17.62 -34.69 -8.67
N PHE A 166 17.63 -35.23 -9.89
CA PHE A 166 16.66 -34.97 -10.95
C PHE A 166 16.43 -36.24 -11.78
N SER A 167 15.17 -36.52 -12.16
CA SER A 167 14.82 -37.75 -12.90
C SER A 167 15.12 -37.70 -14.40
N GLY A 168 15.45 -36.53 -14.97
CA GLY A 168 15.69 -36.39 -16.40
C GLY A 168 14.41 -36.37 -17.25
N VAL A 169 14.50 -35.91 -18.50
CA VAL A 169 13.40 -36.06 -19.46
C VAL A 169 13.50 -37.45 -20.07
N LEU A 170 12.54 -38.33 -19.77
CA LEU A 170 12.58 -39.75 -20.15
C LEU A 170 13.87 -40.47 -19.68
N GLY A 171 14.41 -40.07 -18.52
CA GLY A 171 15.62 -40.63 -17.92
C GLY A 171 16.95 -40.05 -18.45
N ALA A 172 16.92 -39.25 -19.51
CA ALA A 172 18.11 -38.56 -20.01
C ALA A 172 18.46 -37.37 -19.12
N GLY A 173 19.73 -37.30 -18.68
CA GLY A 173 20.20 -36.26 -17.76
C GLY A 173 19.80 -36.46 -16.30
N SER A 174 19.45 -37.70 -15.91
CA SER A 174 19.15 -38.01 -14.51
C SER A 174 20.38 -37.88 -13.60
N THR A 175 20.17 -37.31 -12.43
CA THR A 175 21.18 -37.18 -11.36
C THR A 175 20.61 -37.76 -10.08
N SER A 176 21.40 -38.57 -9.38
CA SER A 176 21.02 -39.09 -8.06
C SER A 176 21.14 -38.00 -7.00
N ALA A 177 20.36 -38.12 -5.93
CA ALA A 177 20.52 -37.26 -4.77
C ALA A 177 21.91 -37.44 -4.12
N ASP A 178 22.52 -36.35 -3.71
CA ASP A 178 23.75 -36.33 -2.90
C ASP A 178 23.38 -36.19 -1.43
N ARG A 179 23.20 -37.34 -0.75
CA ARG A 179 22.72 -37.38 0.63
C ARG A 179 23.70 -36.77 1.63
N GLU A 180 25.01 -36.87 1.38
CA GLU A 180 26.02 -36.30 2.29
C GLU A 180 25.93 -34.77 2.28
N THR A 181 25.84 -34.16 1.10
CA THR A 181 25.66 -32.72 0.96
C THR A 181 24.31 -32.26 1.53
N MET A 182 23.22 -33.02 1.30
CA MET A 182 21.91 -32.71 1.88
C MET A 182 21.94 -32.75 3.42
N GLU A 183 22.57 -33.76 4.04
CA GLU A 183 22.70 -33.87 5.50
C GLU A 183 23.54 -32.73 6.11
N ALA A 184 24.63 -32.35 5.43
CA ALA A 184 25.47 -31.23 5.84
C ALA A 184 24.69 -29.90 5.79
N ALA A 185 23.99 -29.64 4.69
CA ALA A 185 23.15 -28.45 4.53
C ALA A 185 22.01 -28.41 5.56
N ARG A 186 21.30 -29.53 5.77
CA ARG A 186 20.26 -29.68 6.82
C ARG A 186 20.83 -29.35 8.19
N THR A 187 22.02 -29.83 8.53
CA THR A 187 22.67 -29.56 9.82
C THR A 187 22.90 -28.07 10.05
N VAL A 188 23.31 -27.32 9.02
CA VAL A 188 23.50 -25.86 9.12
C VAL A 188 22.19 -25.16 9.46
N ILE A 189 21.11 -25.48 8.74
CA ILE A 189 19.79 -24.88 8.94
C ILE A 189 19.25 -25.24 10.33
N SER A 190 19.21 -26.53 10.66
CA SER A 190 18.67 -27.03 11.92
C SER A 190 19.40 -26.52 13.15
N SER A 191 20.74 -26.41 13.08
CA SER A 191 21.52 -25.86 14.20
C SER A 191 21.14 -24.41 14.48
N TYR A 192 20.88 -23.63 13.44
CA TYR A 192 20.47 -22.24 13.58
C TYR A 192 19.05 -22.11 14.14
N LEU A 193 18.11 -22.94 13.67
CA LEU A 193 16.75 -23.00 14.21
C LEU A 193 16.74 -23.41 15.69
N ALA A 194 17.53 -24.42 16.06
CA ALA A 194 17.68 -24.89 17.43
C ALA A 194 18.14 -23.79 18.39
N GLU A 195 19.11 -22.99 17.96
CA GLU A 195 19.67 -21.91 18.76
C GLU A 195 18.74 -20.69 18.89
N ASN A 196 17.87 -20.44 17.91
CA ASN A 196 17.16 -19.15 17.80
C ASN A 196 15.63 -19.22 17.86
N TYR A 197 15.02 -20.36 17.51
CA TYR A 197 13.56 -20.46 17.31
C TYR A 197 12.92 -21.72 17.93
N LEU A 198 13.72 -22.73 18.31
CA LEU A 198 13.25 -23.95 18.99
C LEU A 198 13.64 -23.97 20.48
N LEU A 199 13.40 -22.85 21.16
CA LEU A 199 13.76 -22.67 22.57
C LEU A 199 12.58 -22.97 23.48
N ASP A 200 12.86 -23.43 24.71
CA ASP A 200 11.84 -23.64 25.74
C ASP A 200 11.21 -22.31 26.20
N SER A 201 11.99 -21.23 26.17
CA SER A 201 11.55 -19.89 26.56
C SER A 201 12.22 -18.80 25.73
N PHE A 202 11.46 -17.77 25.38
CA PHE A 202 11.94 -16.56 24.71
C PHE A 202 11.97 -15.38 25.68
N ALA A 203 12.88 -14.42 25.45
CA ALA A 203 12.91 -13.16 26.15
C ALA A 203 11.60 -12.38 25.94
N PRO A 204 11.11 -11.64 26.96
CA PRO A 204 9.94 -10.79 26.81
C PRO A 204 10.15 -9.73 25.72
N ARG A 205 9.23 -9.66 24.75
CA ARG A 205 9.33 -8.72 23.62
C ARG A 205 8.35 -7.55 23.78
N ARG A 206 8.86 -6.32 23.60
CA ARG A 206 8.00 -5.13 23.52
C ARG A 206 7.29 -5.07 22.16
N ALA A 207 8.04 -5.33 21.08
CA ALA A 207 7.53 -5.52 19.73
C ALA A 207 7.82 -6.95 19.28
N LEU A 208 6.81 -7.66 18.79
CA LEU A 208 6.95 -8.96 18.18
C LEU A 208 7.69 -8.81 16.85
N SER A 209 8.62 -9.71 16.57
CA SER A 209 9.38 -9.71 15.34
C SER A 209 9.94 -11.10 15.07
N ALA A 210 10.35 -11.33 13.83
CA ALA A 210 11.07 -12.53 13.43
C ALA A 210 12.55 -12.52 13.85
N LEU A 211 12.99 -11.59 14.71
CA LEU A 211 14.40 -11.53 15.11
C LEU A 211 14.84 -12.83 15.82
N PRO A 212 16.02 -13.37 15.48
CA PRO A 212 16.63 -14.50 16.16
C PRO A 212 16.79 -14.22 17.65
N GLU A 213 16.56 -15.21 18.51
CA GLU A 213 16.63 -14.99 19.95
C GLU A 213 18.03 -14.57 20.44
N THR A 214 19.09 -15.11 19.85
CA THR A 214 20.47 -14.67 20.16
C THR A 214 20.67 -13.17 19.90
N ALA A 215 20.01 -12.65 18.87
CA ALA A 215 20.07 -11.24 18.51
C ALA A 215 19.31 -10.37 19.53
N VAL A 216 18.13 -10.82 19.98
CA VAL A 216 17.35 -10.15 21.03
C VAL A 216 18.12 -10.13 22.37
N LEU A 217 18.72 -11.26 22.76
CA LEU A 217 19.51 -11.38 23.98
C LEU A 217 20.78 -10.54 23.98
N SER A 218 21.30 -10.16 22.80
CA SER A 218 22.47 -9.27 22.71
C SER A 218 22.20 -7.86 23.24
N GLY A 219 20.93 -7.45 23.32
CA GLY A 219 20.52 -6.10 23.72
C GLY A 219 20.88 -5.00 22.70
N ARG A 220 21.43 -5.37 21.53
CA ARG A 220 21.70 -4.43 20.43
C ARG A 220 20.38 -3.99 19.80
N ALA A 221 20.24 -2.69 19.54
CA ALA A 221 19.16 -2.19 18.70
C ALA A 221 19.35 -2.72 17.26
N ILE A 222 18.37 -3.47 16.77
CA ILE A 222 18.35 -4.01 15.42
C ILE A 222 17.11 -3.46 14.74
N GLU A 223 17.35 -2.66 13.71
CA GLU A 223 16.29 -2.16 12.85
C GLU A 223 15.97 -3.25 11.84
N VAL A 224 14.73 -3.75 11.89
CA VAL A 224 14.19 -4.67 10.88
C VAL A 224 13.39 -3.81 9.92
N PRO A 225 13.69 -3.83 8.61
CA PRO A 225 12.88 -3.13 7.63
C PRO A 225 11.40 -3.50 7.82
N PRO A 226 10.48 -2.52 7.86
CA PRO A 226 9.07 -2.83 7.96
C PRO A 226 8.63 -3.63 6.73
N SER A 227 7.64 -4.50 6.94
CA SER A 227 7.02 -5.27 5.86
C SER A 227 5.52 -5.31 6.10
N LEU A 228 4.77 -5.30 5.00
CA LEU A 228 3.34 -5.51 5.05
C LEU A 228 3.03 -6.98 5.39
N PRO A 229 2.03 -7.23 6.23
CA PRO A 229 1.62 -8.61 6.52
C PRO A 229 0.98 -9.26 5.29
N PRO A 230 1.00 -10.61 5.21
CA PRO A 230 0.28 -11.34 4.19
C PRO A 230 -1.19 -10.94 4.11
N GLY A 231 -1.66 -10.66 2.89
CA GLY A 231 -3.03 -10.21 2.62
C GLY A 231 -3.20 -8.70 2.47
N SER A 232 -2.14 -7.92 2.64
CA SER A 232 -2.13 -6.51 2.22
C SER A 232 -2.19 -6.36 0.70
N ASP A 233 -2.80 -5.27 0.25
CA ASP A 233 -2.81 -4.78 -1.13
C ASP A 233 -2.67 -3.27 -1.07
N ILE A 234 -1.61 -2.71 -1.64
CA ILE A 234 -1.36 -1.26 -1.70
C ILE A 234 -1.08 -0.81 -3.13
N PHE A 235 -1.36 -1.67 -4.11
CA PHE A 235 -1.10 -1.35 -5.51
C PHE A 235 -2.16 -0.39 -6.04
N ASP A 236 -1.83 0.28 -7.14
CA ASP A 236 -2.80 1.07 -7.88
C ASP A 236 -4.02 0.22 -8.27
N GLN A 237 -5.16 0.89 -8.32
CA GLN A 237 -6.39 0.23 -8.72
C GLN A 237 -6.45 -0.02 -10.24
N ASP A 238 -7.16 -1.08 -10.60
CA ASP A 238 -7.40 -1.49 -11.98
C ASP A 238 -8.90 -1.77 -12.14
N PRO A 239 -9.63 -1.00 -12.97
CA PRO A 239 -9.13 0.05 -13.88
C PRO A 239 -8.62 1.31 -13.15
N LEU A 240 -7.62 1.96 -13.74
CA LEU A 240 -7.00 3.18 -13.20
C LEU A 240 -7.98 4.37 -13.32
N PRO A 241 -8.18 5.21 -12.29
CA PRO A 241 -9.11 6.35 -12.36
C PRO A 241 -8.64 7.43 -13.32
N LEU A 242 -9.59 8.13 -13.93
CA LEU A 242 -9.27 9.34 -14.66
C LEU A 242 -8.89 10.46 -13.68
N LEU A 243 -7.77 11.14 -13.93
CA LEU A 243 -7.37 12.37 -13.25
C LEU A 243 -7.82 13.56 -14.13
N VAL A 244 -8.48 14.54 -13.53
CA VAL A 244 -8.85 15.78 -14.20
C VAL A 244 -8.24 16.95 -13.44
N LEU A 245 -7.34 17.68 -14.09
CA LEU A 245 -6.66 18.84 -13.53
C LEU A 245 -7.18 20.11 -14.19
N ASN A 246 -7.55 21.10 -13.39
CA ASN A 246 -8.15 22.33 -13.87
C ASN A 246 -7.23 23.18 -14.78
N PHE A 247 -5.91 23.05 -14.66
CA PHE A 247 -4.97 23.72 -15.58
C PHE A 247 -4.91 23.02 -16.96
N GLU A 248 -5.04 21.69 -17.02
CA GLU A 248 -5.04 20.93 -18.27
C GLU A 248 -6.29 21.26 -19.10
N GLU A 249 -7.44 21.42 -18.43
CA GLU A 249 -8.70 21.89 -19.05
C GLU A 249 -8.60 23.31 -19.63
N GLN A 250 -7.56 24.07 -19.27
CA GLN A 250 -7.24 25.39 -19.81
C GLN A 250 -6.12 25.35 -20.86
N ASP A 251 -5.75 24.16 -21.34
CA ASP A 251 -4.64 23.90 -22.27
C ASP A 251 -3.27 24.40 -21.74
N ILE A 252 -3.04 24.33 -20.42
CA ILE A 252 -1.77 24.70 -19.79
C ILE A 252 -0.92 23.43 -19.58
N ASP A 253 0.37 23.51 -19.92
CA ASP A 253 1.35 22.45 -19.67
C ASP A 253 1.86 22.52 -18.23
N GLU A 254 1.87 21.40 -17.52
CA GLU A 254 2.33 21.33 -16.13
C GLU A 254 3.81 21.73 -15.97
N THR A 255 4.64 21.50 -16.99
CA THR A 255 6.06 21.90 -16.97
C THR A 255 6.24 23.42 -16.91
N ASP A 256 5.22 24.20 -17.29
CA ASP A 256 5.17 25.66 -17.13
C ASP A 256 4.71 26.09 -15.72
N LEU A 257 4.28 25.15 -14.88
CA LEU A 257 3.77 25.34 -13.52
C LEU A 257 4.67 24.64 -12.48
N PRO A 258 5.92 25.10 -12.27
CA PRO A 258 6.90 24.40 -11.44
C PRO A 258 6.50 24.21 -9.98
N LEU A 259 5.56 25.01 -9.46
CA LEU A 259 5.01 24.81 -8.11
C LEU A 259 4.02 23.63 -8.07
N VAL A 260 3.20 23.47 -9.12
CA VAL A 260 2.24 22.36 -9.26
C VAL A 260 3.00 21.07 -9.54
N ALA A 261 3.92 21.07 -10.50
CA ALA A 261 4.78 19.91 -10.81
C ALA A 261 5.60 19.41 -9.61
N PHE A 262 6.06 20.33 -8.74
CA PHE A 262 6.74 19.93 -7.51
C PHE A 262 5.75 19.40 -6.47
N GLY A 263 4.52 19.93 -6.43
CA GLY A 263 3.44 19.45 -5.57
C GLY A 263 2.97 18.05 -5.95
N ASP A 264 2.88 17.76 -7.25
CA ASP A 264 2.56 16.45 -7.79
C ASP A 264 3.64 15.43 -7.39
N MET A 265 4.91 15.75 -7.65
CA MET A 265 6.05 14.93 -7.19
C MET A 265 6.00 14.65 -5.67
N LEU A 266 5.66 15.65 -4.84
CA LEU A 266 5.53 15.44 -3.40
C LEU A 266 4.35 14.54 -3.05
N PHE A 267 3.25 14.61 -3.80
CA PHE A 267 2.07 13.77 -3.61
C PHE A 267 2.40 12.28 -3.86
N ASP A 268 3.31 12.02 -4.80
CA ASP A 268 3.85 10.70 -5.13
C ASP A 268 5.15 10.35 -4.40
N SER A 269 5.61 11.17 -3.45
CA SER A 269 6.86 10.92 -2.74
C SER A 269 6.63 10.27 -1.38
N ALA A 270 7.11 9.03 -1.20
CA ALA A 270 7.14 8.39 0.11
C ALA A 270 8.13 9.07 1.08
N GLN A 271 9.05 9.89 0.56
CA GLN A 271 10.13 10.52 1.33
C GLN A 271 9.63 11.60 2.30
N ILE A 272 8.42 12.13 2.09
CA ILE A 272 7.84 13.12 3.01
C ILE A 272 7.31 12.49 4.30
N PHE A 273 7.16 11.15 4.36
CA PHE A 273 6.65 10.43 5.53
C PHE A 273 7.76 9.83 6.40
N GLY A 274 7.37 9.38 7.59
CA GLY A 274 8.20 8.61 8.50
C GLY A 274 8.15 7.10 8.20
N SER A 275 8.96 6.34 8.94
CA SER A 275 8.86 4.88 8.98
C SER A 275 7.62 4.48 9.82
N PRO A 276 6.79 3.51 9.38
CA PRO A 276 7.05 2.57 8.29
C PRO A 276 6.62 3.02 6.89
N ALA A 277 5.78 4.05 6.75
CA ALA A 277 5.19 4.44 5.46
C ALA A 277 6.24 4.71 4.37
N ARG A 278 7.26 5.51 4.69
CA ARG A 278 8.37 5.80 3.76
C ARG A 278 9.07 4.53 3.27
N ASP A 279 9.38 3.62 4.19
CA ASP A 279 10.15 2.42 3.88
C ASP A 279 9.30 1.38 3.12
N LEU A 280 7.98 1.45 3.27
CA LEU A 280 7.00 0.67 2.52
C LEU A 280 6.64 1.29 1.15
N GLY A 281 7.16 2.47 0.84
CA GLY A 281 6.85 3.19 -0.39
C GLY A 281 5.42 3.74 -0.44
N ILE A 282 4.78 3.96 0.72
CA ILE A 282 3.44 4.54 0.79
C ILE A 282 3.53 6.05 0.52
N THR A 283 2.67 6.51 -0.37
CA THR A 283 2.54 7.91 -0.85
C THR A 283 1.11 8.41 -0.60
N CYS A 284 0.82 9.67 -0.92
CA CYS A 284 -0.58 10.13 -0.94
C CYS A 284 -1.39 9.36 -1.99
N SER A 285 -0.80 9.10 -3.17
CA SER A 285 -1.42 8.37 -4.29
C SER A 285 -1.69 6.88 -4.00
N THR A 286 -0.96 6.29 -3.04
CA THR A 286 -1.26 4.92 -2.57
C THR A 286 -2.69 4.83 -2.04
N CYS A 287 -3.15 5.85 -1.32
CA CYS A 287 -4.53 5.94 -0.80
C CYS A 287 -5.46 6.68 -1.76
N HIS A 288 -4.99 7.77 -2.35
CA HIS A 288 -5.75 8.68 -3.21
C HIS A 288 -5.28 8.57 -4.67
N ASN A 289 -5.45 7.39 -5.25
CA ASN A 289 -4.94 7.06 -6.57
C ASN A 289 -5.58 7.95 -7.65
N ARG A 290 -4.76 8.80 -8.28
CA ARG A 290 -5.19 9.79 -9.30
C ARG A 290 -6.35 10.68 -8.84
N SER A 291 -6.23 11.23 -7.63
CA SER A 291 -7.23 12.05 -6.94
C SER A 291 -8.52 11.32 -6.51
N ASP A 292 -8.66 10.02 -6.81
CA ASP A 292 -9.80 9.21 -6.40
C ASP A 292 -9.42 8.23 -5.28
N ILE A 293 -10.40 7.58 -4.67
CA ILE A 293 -10.16 6.52 -3.68
C ILE A 293 -9.43 5.32 -4.31
N ASN A 294 -8.36 4.80 -3.69
CA ASN A 294 -7.82 3.49 -4.05
C ASN A 294 -8.67 2.36 -3.42
N GLN A 295 -9.61 1.80 -4.19
CA GLN A 295 -10.52 0.74 -3.69
C GLN A 295 -9.84 -0.60 -3.45
N ARG A 296 -8.58 -0.79 -3.86
CA ARG A 296 -7.83 -2.01 -3.57
C ARG A 296 -7.16 -1.97 -2.21
N LEU A 297 -6.79 -0.76 -1.76
CA LEU A 297 -5.95 -0.54 -0.60
C LEU A 297 -6.51 -1.27 0.62
N PHE A 298 -5.65 -2.06 1.25
CA PHE A 298 -5.98 -2.81 2.44
C PHE A 298 -4.72 -3.26 3.15
N VAL A 299 -4.70 -3.06 4.46
CA VAL A 299 -3.66 -3.59 5.34
C VAL A 299 -4.35 -4.32 6.50
N PRO A 300 -4.20 -5.64 6.65
CA PRO A 300 -4.80 -6.39 7.76
C PRO A 300 -4.56 -5.73 9.12
N GLY A 301 -5.63 -5.49 9.89
CA GLY A 301 -5.56 -4.84 11.21
C GLY A 301 -5.41 -3.31 11.19
N ALA A 302 -5.13 -2.70 10.04
CA ALA A 302 -5.26 -1.25 9.85
C ALA A 302 -6.43 -0.91 8.91
N SER A 303 -7.01 -1.91 8.23
CA SER A 303 -8.15 -1.78 7.34
C SER A 303 -9.21 -2.82 7.72
N HIS A 304 -10.46 -2.41 7.82
CA HIS A 304 -11.59 -3.33 8.00
C HIS A 304 -12.18 -3.80 6.65
N GLN A 305 -11.95 -3.05 5.58
CA GLN A 305 -12.36 -3.36 4.22
C GLN A 305 -11.44 -2.67 3.19
N PRO A 306 -11.51 -3.04 1.90
CA PRO A 306 -10.75 -2.38 0.85
C PRO A 306 -11.18 -0.92 0.68
N GLY A 307 -10.22 0.00 0.50
CA GLY A 307 -10.48 1.44 0.42
C GLY A 307 -10.70 2.12 1.77
N ALA A 308 -10.42 1.44 2.89
CA ALA A 308 -10.46 2.03 4.22
C ALA A 308 -9.14 1.80 4.97
N ILE A 309 -8.73 2.75 5.79
CA ILE A 309 -7.52 2.63 6.60
C ILE A 309 -7.58 3.51 7.84
N ASP A 310 -7.02 2.99 8.92
CA ASP A 310 -6.75 3.69 10.17
C ASP A 310 -5.35 4.32 10.09
N VAL A 311 -5.31 5.66 10.02
CA VAL A 311 -4.07 6.44 9.90
C VAL A 311 -3.63 7.07 11.22
N ASP A 312 -4.52 7.13 12.21
CA ASP A 312 -4.24 7.63 13.55
C ASP A 312 -4.14 6.51 14.61
N GLY A 313 -4.09 5.25 14.16
CA GLY A 313 -3.74 4.08 14.96
C GLY A 313 -2.24 3.87 15.19
N ALA A 314 -1.89 2.67 15.67
CA ALA A 314 -0.52 2.35 16.11
C ALA A 314 0.49 2.13 14.96
N PHE A 315 0.02 1.82 13.75
CA PHE A 315 0.88 1.28 12.70
C PHE A 315 1.82 2.33 12.09
N PHE A 316 1.28 3.49 11.69
CA PHE A 316 2.06 4.52 11.02
C PHE A 316 2.81 5.42 12.01
N ASN A 317 2.12 5.94 13.01
CA ASN A 317 2.73 6.81 14.01
C ASN A 317 2.27 6.46 15.44
N PRO A 318 3.00 5.56 16.14
CA PRO A 318 2.66 5.14 17.50
C PRO A 318 2.56 6.28 18.54
N ILE A 319 3.15 7.45 18.28
CA ILE A 319 3.07 8.61 19.18
C ILE A 319 1.69 9.26 19.14
N PHE A 320 1.00 9.18 18.00
CA PHE A 320 -0.31 9.78 17.77
C PHE A 320 -1.47 8.78 17.84
N ASN A 321 -1.17 7.51 18.11
CA ASN A 321 -2.16 6.46 18.35
C ASN A 321 -3.26 6.90 19.31
N ASP A 322 -4.48 7.01 18.80
CA ASP A 322 -5.67 7.42 19.54
C ASP A 322 -6.28 6.26 20.40
N ARG A 323 -5.76 5.04 20.17
CA ARG A 323 -6.11 3.75 20.78
C ARG A 323 -7.50 3.24 20.45
N ARG A 324 -7.98 3.56 19.26
CA ARG A 324 -9.17 2.99 18.67
C ARG A 324 -8.79 2.11 17.49
N ASP A 325 -9.76 1.29 17.13
CA ASP A 325 -9.74 0.48 15.92
C ASP A 325 -11.01 0.87 15.18
N ASP A 326 -10.93 2.03 14.53
CA ASP A 326 -12.01 2.66 13.77
C ASP A 326 -11.51 3.15 12.39
N PRO A 327 -10.91 2.27 11.57
CA PRO A 327 -10.51 2.61 10.21
C PRO A 327 -11.66 3.26 9.45
N LEU A 328 -11.37 4.38 8.80
CA LEU A 328 -12.33 5.14 8.01
C LEU A 328 -12.15 4.88 6.52
N ASP A 329 -13.21 5.10 5.74
CA ASP A 329 -13.13 5.15 4.29
C ASP A 329 -12.17 6.25 3.82
N ILE A 330 -11.40 5.95 2.78
CA ILE A 330 -10.51 6.92 2.15
C ILE A 330 -11.36 7.80 1.22
N PRO A 331 -11.48 9.11 1.45
CA PRO A 331 -12.30 9.97 0.59
C PRO A 331 -11.63 10.21 -0.77
N SER A 332 -12.44 10.37 -1.82
CA SER A 332 -11.98 10.99 -3.07
C SER A 332 -11.51 12.42 -2.81
N LEU A 333 -10.41 12.83 -3.44
CA LEU A 333 -9.90 14.20 -3.43
C LEU A 333 -10.40 15.04 -4.61
N ARG A 334 -11.16 14.47 -5.55
CA ARG A 334 -11.78 15.24 -6.65
C ARG A 334 -12.57 16.43 -6.12
N GLY A 335 -12.30 17.61 -6.69
CA GLY A 335 -12.94 18.86 -6.31
C GLY A 335 -12.55 19.39 -4.93
N LEU A 336 -11.38 19.02 -4.39
CA LEU A 336 -10.91 19.35 -3.03
C LEU A 336 -11.01 20.83 -2.66
N ARG A 337 -10.87 21.72 -3.65
CA ARG A 337 -11.04 23.18 -3.49
C ARG A 337 -12.44 23.59 -3.02
N PHE A 338 -13.43 22.71 -3.12
CA PHE A 338 -14.82 22.95 -2.76
C PHE A 338 -15.32 22.18 -1.52
N THR A 339 -14.56 21.21 -1.03
CA THR A 339 -15.02 20.22 -0.03
C THR A 339 -14.68 20.57 1.41
N GLY A 340 -13.97 21.68 1.65
CA GLY A 340 -13.67 22.15 3.00
C GLY A 340 -14.95 22.26 3.88
N PRO A 341 -14.87 22.04 5.21
CA PRO A 341 -13.65 21.77 5.99
C PRO A 341 -13.03 20.38 5.72
N TYR A 342 -11.88 20.12 6.33
CA TYR A 342 -11.03 18.96 6.07
C TYR A 342 -10.81 18.11 7.32
N GLY A 343 -10.48 16.84 7.10
CA GLY A 343 -10.66 15.76 8.07
C GLY A 343 -12.10 15.26 8.00
N ARG A 344 -12.34 13.94 8.15
CA ARG A 344 -13.69 13.35 8.00
C ARG A 344 -14.73 13.97 8.96
N ASP A 345 -14.25 14.58 10.05
CA ASP A 345 -14.99 15.27 11.10
C ASP A 345 -14.99 16.81 10.96
N GLY A 346 -14.42 17.37 9.90
CA GLY A 346 -14.36 18.80 9.63
C GLY A 346 -13.46 19.60 10.59
N ARG A 347 -12.51 18.95 11.29
CA ARG A 347 -11.69 19.61 12.31
C ARG A 347 -10.70 20.65 11.76
N PHE A 348 -10.38 20.64 10.47
CA PHE A 348 -9.46 21.59 9.85
C PHE A 348 -10.18 22.53 8.88
N ALA A 349 -10.06 23.84 9.10
CA ALA A 349 -10.54 24.84 8.14
C ALA A 349 -9.57 25.11 6.97
N SER A 350 -8.34 24.61 7.06
CA SER A 350 -7.23 24.90 6.14
C SER A 350 -6.71 23.60 5.55
N LEU A 351 -6.71 23.49 4.22
CA LEU A 351 -6.14 22.33 3.53
C LEU A 351 -4.66 22.18 3.88
N ARG A 352 -3.94 23.29 3.95
CA ARG A 352 -2.53 23.33 4.34
C ARG A 352 -2.27 22.71 5.71
N ASP A 353 -3.11 23.06 6.70
CA ASP A 353 -2.96 22.56 8.07
C ASP A 353 -3.31 21.07 8.14
N PHE A 354 -4.32 20.64 7.37
CA PHE A 354 -4.67 19.23 7.24
C PHE A 354 -3.54 18.43 6.58
N THR A 355 -2.98 18.89 5.45
CA THR A 355 -1.84 18.23 4.78
C THR A 355 -0.63 18.10 5.71
N ARG A 356 -0.30 19.15 6.48
CA ARG A 356 0.77 19.08 7.48
C ARG A 356 0.44 18.10 8.62
N ASN A 357 -0.82 17.99 9.02
CA ASN A 357 -1.26 16.97 9.98
C ASN A 357 -1.09 15.55 9.43
N VAL A 358 -1.48 15.29 8.18
CA VAL A 358 -1.28 13.98 7.52
C VAL A 358 0.20 13.61 7.57
N ILE A 359 1.08 14.50 7.09
CA ILE A 359 2.52 14.22 7.00
C ILE A 359 3.13 13.97 8.38
N VAL A 360 2.93 14.88 9.34
CA VAL A 360 3.68 14.86 10.61
C VAL A 360 3.01 13.99 11.68
N ASN A 361 1.68 14.08 11.80
CA ASN A 361 0.97 13.46 12.91
C ASN A 361 0.50 12.05 12.54
N GLU A 362 -0.06 11.84 11.36
CA GLU A 362 -0.57 10.52 10.94
C GLU A 362 0.56 9.62 10.45
N PHE A 363 1.45 10.14 9.59
CA PHE A 363 2.53 9.36 8.97
C PHE A 363 3.93 9.59 9.55
N GLY A 364 4.08 10.40 10.59
CA GLY A 364 5.32 10.55 11.35
C GLY A 364 6.50 11.14 10.57
N GLY A 365 6.22 11.90 9.50
CA GLY A 365 7.22 12.62 8.72
C GLY A 365 7.82 13.83 9.43
N ASP A 366 8.92 14.33 8.90
CA ASP A 366 9.52 15.59 9.34
C ASP A 366 8.62 16.80 8.99
N GLU A 367 8.82 17.93 9.65
CA GLU A 367 8.07 19.15 9.34
C GLU A 367 8.37 19.60 7.91
N PRO A 368 7.37 19.65 7.00
CA PRO A 368 7.62 20.09 5.64
C PRO A 368 7.98 21.58 5.57
N THR A 369 8.82 21.96 4.62
CA THR A 369 9.11 23.38 4.40
C THR A 369 7.84 24.13 3.97
N PRO A 370 7.79 25.47 4.16
CA PRO A 370 6.66 26.25 3.66
C PRO A 370 6.42 26.07 2.16
N PHE A 371 7.49 25.92 1.38
CA PHE A 371 7.45 25.68 -0.07
C PHE A 371 6.82 24.32 -0.40
N MET A 372 7.19 23.25 0.32
CA MET A 372 6.59 21.92 0.12
C MET A 372 5.08 21.93 0.36
N LEU A 373 4.62 22.56 1.44
CA LEU A 373 3.19 22.67 1.73
C LEU A 373 2.47 23.56 0.70
N ASP A 374 3.10 24.64 0.24
CA ASP A 374 2.53 25.50 -0.82
C ASP A 374 2.40 24.72 -2.13
N ALA A 375 3.39 23.92 -2.48
CA ALA A 375 3.41 23.08 -3.67
C ALA A 375 2.33 22.00 -3.63
N LEU A 376 2.28 21.20 -2.56
CA LEU A 376 1.23 20.19 -2.35
C LEU A 376 -0.17 20.80 -2.44
N VAL A 377 -0.41 21.92 -1.76
CA VAL A 377 -1.71 22.59 -1.79
C VAL A 377 -2.01 23.12 -3.19
N ALA A 378 -1.03 23.68 -3.91
CA ALA A 378 -1.22 24.14 -5.28
C ALA A 378 -1.68 23.00 -6.19
N TYR A 379 -1.01 21.84 -6.12
CA TYR A 379 -1.39 20.67 -6.90
C TYR A 379 -2.77 20.12 -6.52
N MET A 380 -3.04 19.87 -5.24
CA MET A 380 -4.31 19.27 -4.81
C MET A 380 -5.53 20.17 -5.06
N LEU A 381 -5.35 21.49 -5.22
CA LEU A 381 -6.43 22.39 -5.59
C LEU A 381 -6.82 22.29 -7.08
N GLU A 382 -5.97 21.69 -7.92
CA GLU A 382 -6.24 21.47 -9.34
C GLU A 382 -7.17 20.26 -9.57
N PHE A 383 -7.27 19.32 -8.63
CA PHE A 383 -8.17 18.17 -8.72
C PHE A 383 -9.63 18.61 -8.94
N ASP A 384 -10.20 18.24 -10.08
CA ASP A 384 -11.58 18.55 -10.43
C ASP A 384 -12.51 17.35 -10.38
N PHE A 385 -13.82 17.61 -10.41
CA PHE A 385 -14.81 16.57 -10.58
C PHE A 385 -14.81 16.04 -12.02
N LEU A 386 -15.20 14.77 -12.18
CA LEU A 386 -15.36 14.19 -13.50
C LEU A 386 -16.55 14.82 -14.24
N PRO A 387 -16.46 14.99 -15.58
CA PRO A 387 -17.60 15.36 -16.40
C PRO A 387 -18.76 14.37 -16.29
N ASN A 388 -19.98 14.89 -16.24
CA ASN A 388 -21.22 14.09 -16.24
C ASN A 388 -22.28 14.79 -17.11
N SER A 389 -22.51 14.26 -18.31
CA SER A 389 -23.47 14.79 -19.28
C SER A 389 -24.94 14.75 -18.83
N MET A 390 -25.25 14.00 -17.78
CA MET A 390 -26.59 13.94 -17.17
C MET A 390 -26.84 15.08 -16.18
N LEU A 391 -25.81 15.87 -15.83
CA LEU A 391 -25.90 17.01 -14.94
C LEU A 391 -25.54 18.32 -15.64
N THR A 392 -26.23 19.39 -15.25
CA THR A 392 -25.78 20.76 -15.52
C THR A 392 -24.72 21.18 -14.50
N SER A 393 -24.00 22.27 -14.76
CA SER A 393 -23.00 22.80 -13.83
C SER A 393 -23.57 23.29 -12.49
N ASP A 394 -24.87 23.54 -12.41
CA ASP A 394 -25.61 23.84 -11.16
C ASP A 394 -26.28 22.61 -10.54
N GLY A 395 -25.90 21.39 -10.96
CA GLY A 395 -26.32 20.13 -10.33
C GLY A 395 -27.74 19.66 -10.66
N ARG A 396 -28.35 20.18 -11.73
CA ARG A 396 -29.70 19.77 -12.18
C ARG A 396 -29.62 18.67 -13.23
N LEU A 397 -30.63 17.81 -13.29
CA LEU A 397 -30.72 16.78 -14.33
C LEU A 397 -30.92 17.38 -15.74
N THR A 398 -30.13 16.93 -16.71
CA THR A 398 -30.30 17.25 -18.14
C THR A 398 -31.33 16.34 -18.81
N ASP A 399 -31.52 16.48 -20.12
CA ASP A 399 -32.36 15.57 -20.92
C ASP A 399 -31.71 14.19 -21.14
N ALA A 400 -30.41 14.05 -20.89
CA ALA A 400 -29.70 12.77 -20.96
C ALA A 400 -30.00 11.86 -19.75
N ALA A 401 -30.45 12.44 -18.64
CA ALA A 401 -30.75 11.71 -17.42
C ALA A 401 -31.95 10.75 -17.58
N PRO A 402 -31.94 9.56 -16.95
CA PRO A 402 -33.07 8.64 -16.95
C PRO A 402 -34.34 9.26 -16.35
N GLU A 403 -35.50 8.98 -16.93
CA GLU A 403 -36.78 9.52 -16.44
C GLU A 403 -37.07 9.12 -14.97
N VAL A 404 -36.66 7.91 -14.57
CA VAL A 404 -36.80 7.44 -13.19
C VAL A 404 -36.02 8.29 -12.18
N ALA A 405 -34.90 8.88 -12.59
CA ALA A 405 -34.10 9.77 -11.75
C ALA A 405 -34.81 11.11 -11.48
N ARG A 406 -35.69 11.58 -12.38
CA ARG A 406 -36.47 12.81 -12.16
C ARG A 406 -37.43 12.67 -10.99
N ARG A 407 -38.09 11.52 -10.87
CA ARG A 407 -38.90 11.22 -9.67
C ARG A 407 -38.02 11.14 -8.42
N GLY A 408 -36.82 10.58 -8.53
CA GLY A 408 -35.84 10.57 -7.44
C GLY A 408 -35.42 11.96 -6.99
N GLU A 409 -35.21 12.89 -7.93
CA GLU A 409 -34.92 14.30 -7.66
C GLU A 409 -36.05 14.98 -6.88
N GLU A 410 -37.32 14.72 -7.22
CA GLU A 410 -38.47 15.24 -6.45
C GLU A 410 -38.45 14.74 -5.00
N ILE A 411 -38.15 13.46 -4.78
CA ILE A 411 -38.05 12.86 -3.44
C ILE A 411 -36.86 13.46 -2.69
N PHE A 412 -35.71 13.60 -3.33
CA PHE A 412 -34.48 14.15 -2.76
C PHE A 412 -34.68 15.60 -2.26
N ASN A 413 -35.54 16.36 -2.92
CA ASN A 413 -35.88 17.73 -2.56
C ASN A 413 -37.06 17.83 -1.57
N THR A 414 -37.73 16.73 -1.25
CA THR A 414 -38.90 16.72 -0.35
C THR A 414 -38.47 16.74 1.11
N PRO A 415 -39.01 17.64 1.95
CA PRO A 415 -38.75 17.63 3.39
C PRO A 415 -39.44 16.45 4.09
N PHE A 416 -38.74 15.82 5.03
CA PHE A 416 -39.25 14.74 5.86
C PHE A 416 -39.21 15.11 7.35
N ALA A 417 -40.28 14.80 8.07
CA ALA A 417 -40.34 15.02 9.53
C ALA A 417 -39.24 14.23 10.26
N GLY A 418 -38.90 13.04 9.77
CA GLY A 418 -37.81 12.20 10.26
C GLY A 418 -36.41 12.82 10.17
N LEU A 419 -36.25 13.83 9.30
CA LEU A 419 -35.03 14.62 9.13
C LEU A 419 -35.14 16.01 9.78
N GLY A 420 -36.12 16.22 10.66
CA GLY A 420 -36.36 17.52 11.28
C GLY A 420 -36.89 18.57 10.30
N ASP A 421 -37.83 18.16 9.44
CA ASP A 421 -38.44 18.98 8.37
C ASP A 421 -37.43 19.48 7.33
N ARG A 422 -36.35 18.71 7.12
CA ARG A 422 -35.33 18.91 6.08
C ARG A 422 -35.44 17.86 4.98
N SER A 423 -34.82 18.14 3.83
CA SER A 423 -34.67 17.22 2.70
C SER A 423 -33.22 16.78 2.54
N CYS A 424 -32.95 15.79 1.69
CA CYS A 424 -31.59 15.37 1.34
C CYS A 424 -30.79 16.56 0.76
N ALA A 425 -31.43 17.37 -0.08
CA ALA A 425 -30.87 18.58 -0.69
C ALA A 425 -30.52 19.69 0.33
N SER A 426 -30.94 19.58 1.59
CA SER A 426 -30.58 20.55 2.63
C SER A 426 -29.12 20.47 3.08
N CYS A 427 -28.51 19.28 2.94
CA CYS A 427 -27.08 19.04 3.21
C CYS A 427 -26.34 18.77 1.89
N HIS A 428 -26.90 17.97 0.99
CA HIS A 428 -26.34 17.70 -0.34
C HIS A 428 -26.87 18.71 -1.37
N VAL A 429 -26.43 19.96 -1.27
CA VAL A 429 -26.98 21.11 -2.01
C VAL A 429 -26.58 21.08 -3.50
N PRO A 430 -27.51 20.89 -4.46
CA PRO A 430 -27.15 20.63 -5.86
C PRO A 430 -26.29 21.72 -6.53
N ASP A 431 -26.63 23.00 -6.34
CA ASP A 431 -25.91 24.15 -6.94
C ASP A 431 -24.60 24.50 -6.20
N ALA A 432 -24.22 23.70 -5.21
CA ALA A 432 -22.98 23.82 -4.45
C ALA A 432 -22.17 22.51 -4.45
N ASN A 433 -22.13 21.81 -5.60
CA ASN A 433 -21.44 20.52 -5.76
C ASN A 433 -21.94 19.44 -4.79
N PHE A 434 -23.23 19.48 -4.44
CA PHE A 434 -23.85 18.57 -3.47
C PHE A 434 -23.23 18.64 -2.07
N LEU A 435 -22.87 19.85 -1.62
CA LEU A 435 -22.21 20.11 -0.33
C LEU A 435 -22.83 21.31 0.38
N ASP A 436 -22.98 21.21 1.70
CA ASP A 436 -23.28 22.33 2.58
C ASP A 436 -22.09 22.77 3.44
N ARG A 437 -20.95 22.07 3.29
CA ARG A 437 -19.66 22.34 3.96
C ARG A 437 -19.77 22.34 5.48
N GLN A 438 -20.55 21.43 6.02
CA GLN A 438 -20.77 21.28 7.46
C GLN A 438 -20.70 19.81 7.87
N ALA A 439 -20.28 19.60 9.11
CA ALA A 439 -20.36 18.31 9.77
C ALA A 439 -21.73 18.11 10.43
N HIS A 440 -22.35 16.94 10.22
CA HIS A 440 -23.62 16.57 10.83
C HIS A 440 -23.52 15.23 11.54
N ASP A 441 -24.13 15.15 12.72
CA ASP A 441 -24.37 13.88 13.40
C ASP A 441 -25.71 13.31 12.93
N ILE A 442 -25.64 12.33 12.03
CA ILE A 442 -26.81 11.58 11.56
C ILE A 442 -27.06 10.30 12.37
N GLY A 443 -26.29 10.05 13.43
CA GLY A 443 -26.36 8.83 14.24
C GLY A 443 -25.75 7.59 13.57
N SER A 444 -24.83 7.79 12.61
CA SER A 444 -24.07 6.70 11.97
C SER A 444 -22.81 6.31 12.75
N VAL A 445 -22.23 7.24 13.53
CA VAL A 445 -21.01 7.00 14.29
C VAL A 445 -21.35 6.44 15.67
N ALA A 446 -20.73 5.33 16.04
CA ALA A 446 -20.82 4.81 17.40
C ALA A 446 -20.02 5.71 18.37
N PRO A 447 -20.59 6.13 19.52
CA PRO A 447 -19.85 6.94 20.48
C PRO A 447 -18.72 6.12 21.10
N ALA A 448 -17.49 6.63 21.03
CA ALA A 448 -16.31 5.95 21.58
C ALA A 448 -16.41 5.65 23.09
N TYR A 449 -17.17 6.46 23.84
CA TYR A 449 -17.48 6.23 25.25
C TYR A 449 -18.78 6.96 25.63
N GLU A 450 -19.38 6.57 26.76
CA GLU A 450 -20.58 7.20 27.27
C GLU A 450 -20.36 8.71 27.51
N GLY A 451 -21.12 9.55 26.81
CA GLY A 451 -21.00 11.01 26.90
C GLY A 451 -20.02 11.65 25.91
N ALA A 452 -19.40 10.86 25.02
CA ALA A 452 -18.66 11.41 23.87
C ALA A 452 -19.57 12.34 23.04
N ARG A 453 -18.99 13.45 22.57
CA ARG A 453 -19.68 14.46 21.75
C ARG A 453 -19.17 14.49 20.30
N ALA A 454 -18.27 13.58 19.96
CA ALA A 454 -17.79 13.36 18.60
C ALA A 454 -18.68 12.32 17.93
N GLY A 455 -19.05 12.56 16.68
CA GLY A 455 -20.01 11.75 15.92
C GLY A 455 -20.56 12.48 14.70
N ALA A 456 -20.34 13.80 14.61
CA ALA A 456 -20.57 14.56 13.40
C ALA A 456 -19.45 14.31 12.38
N LEU A 457 -19.84 14.08 11.13
CA LEU A 457 -18.93 13.93 10.00
C LEU A 457 -19.32 14.89 8.89
N ASP A 458 -18.35 15.32 8.09
CA ASP A 458 -18.59 16.21 6.97
C ASP A 458 -19.53 15.57 5.96
N THR A 459 -20.50 16.35 5.46
CA THR A 459 -21.35 15.95 4.33
C THR A 459 -20.46 15.66 3.11
N PRO A 460 -20.36 14.42 2.61
CA PRO A 460 -19.60 14.15 1.40
C PRO A 460 -20.33 14.68 0.17
N THR A 461 -19.58 15.03 -0.89
CA THR A 461 -20.21 15.31 -2.19
C THR A 461 -20.85 14.02 -2.74
N LEU A 462 -21.89 14.17 -3.56
CA LEU A 462 -22.48 13.05 -4.28
C LEU A 462 -21.84 12.83 -5.65
N LEU A 463 -21.03 13.76 -6.15
CA LEU A 463 -20.37 13.66 -7.45
C LEU A 463 -19.32 12.54 -7.43
N GLY A 464 -19.33 11.67 -8.44
CA GLY A 464 -18.42 10.52 -8.53
C GLY A 464 -18.75 9.34 -7.59
N THR A 465 -19.76 9.46 -6.72
CA THR A 465 -20.04 8.43 -5.70
C THR A 465 -20.49 7.07 -6.26
N ALA A 466 -20.93 7.01 -7.53
CA ALA A 466 -21.32 5.74 -8.16
C ALA A 466 -20.17 4.71 -8.23
N TYR A 467 -18.92 5.16 -8.08
CA TYR A 467 -17.72 4.33 -8.22
C TYR A 467 -16.98 4.08 -6.91
N THR A 468 -17.51 4.53 -5.77
CA THR A 468 -16.76 4.60 -4.49
C THR A 468 -17.32 3.70 -3.40
N ALA A 469 -18.15 2.72 -3.75
CA ALA A 469 -18.67 1.76 -2.78
C ALA A 469 -17.52 1.00 -2.07
N PRO A 470 -17.71 0.54 -0.82
CA PRO A 470 -18.92 0.72 0.01
C PRO A 470 -19.07 2.15 0.57
N TYR A 471 -20.24 2.44 1.13
CA TYR A 471 -20.66 3.77 1.56
C TYR A 471 -20.74 3.90 3.08
N PHE A 472 -20.75 5.16 3.52
CA PHE A 472 -20.54 5.62 4.90
C PHE A 472 -19.06 5.57 5.31
N HIS A 473 -18.76 6.34 6.36
CA HIS A 473 -17.44 6.48 6.93
C HIS A 473 -16.76 5.16 7.33
N ASP A 474 -17.55 4.13 7.59
CA ASP A 474 -17.16 2.79 8.02
C ASP A 474 -17.50 1.73 6.95
N GLY A 475 -17.83 2.13 5.71
CA GLY A 475 -18.32 1.28 4.63
C GLY A 475 -19.38 0.25 5.00
N SER A 476 -20.19 0.51 6.02
CA SER A 476 -21.22 -0.40 6.50
C SER A 476 -22.31 -0.69 5.46
N LEU A 477 -22.42 0.14 4.40
CA LEU A 477 -23.48 0.07 3.40
C LEU A 477 -22.90 -0.23 2.01
N PRO A 478 -23.15 -1.43 1.43
CA PRO A 478 -22.46 -1.85 0.20
C PRO A 478 -22.97 -1.19 -1.08
N THR A 479 -24.14 -0.53 -1.06
CA THR A 479 -24.77 0.07 -2.25
C THR A 479 -25.48 1.39 -1.91
N LEU A 480 -25.68 2.27 -2.91
CA LEU A 480 -26.51 3.47 -2.73
C LEU A 480 -27.97 3.11 -2.38
N ALA A 481 -28.47 1.96 -2.85
CA ALA A 481 -29.75 1.43 -2.42
C ALA A 481 -29.78 1.14 -0.91
N ALA A 482 -28.72 0.54 -0.36
CA ALA A 482 -28.61 0.30 1.08
C ALA A 482 -28.52 1.62 1.87
N VAL A 483 -27.92 2.67 1.32
CA VAL A 483 -27.95 4.03 1.91
C VAL A 483 -29.38 4.56 1.98
N VAL A 484 -30.14 4.45 0.88
CA VAL A 484 -31.54 4.89 0.84
C VAL A 484 -32.41 4.09 1.82
N ASP A 485 -32.24 2.77 1.86
CA ASP A 485 -32.94 1.90 2.81
C ASP A 485 -32.59 2.28 4.26
N TRP A 486 -31.32 2.52 4.58
CA TRP A 486 -30.88 2.94 5.91
C TRP A 486 -31.54 4.25 6.35
N PHE A 487 -31.61 5.25 5.47
CA PHE A 487 -32.30 6.51 5.78
C PHE A 487 -33.81 6.32 5.94
N ASP A 488 -34.46 5.54 5.06
CA ASP A 488 -35.90 5.23 5.16
C ASP A 488 -36.23 4.56 6.51
N GLU A 489 -35.42 3.58 6.91
CA GLU A 489 -35.61 2.81 8.15
C GLU A 489 -35.28 3.64 9.41
N THR A 490 -34.09 4.23 9.47
CA THR A 490 -33.61 4.90 10.69
C THR A 490 -34.26 6.26 10.93
N LYS A 491 -34.77 6.90 9.88
CA LYS A 491 -35.46 8.20 9.97
C LYS A 491 -36.96 8.08 9.74
N ALA A 492 -37.48 6.87 9.50
CA ALA A 492 -38.90 6.60 9.28
C ALA A 492 -39.51 7.50 8.18
N LEU A 493 -38.85 7.56 7.01
CA LEU A 493 -39.25 8.44 5.90
C LEU A 493 -40.56 7.96 5.25
N GLY A 494 -40.83 6.65 5.27
CA GLY A 494 -42.07 6.07 4.75
C GLY A 494 -42.09 5.94 3.23
N LEU A 495 -40.91 5.75 2.62
CA LEU A 495 -40.75 5.62 1.18
C LEU A 495 -41.27 4.27 0.69
N THR A 496 -42.08 4.28 -0.38
CA THR A 496 -42.44 3.02 -1.04
C THR A 496 -41.23 2.39 -1.71
N GLY A 497 -41.31 1.09 -2.07
CA GLY A 497 -40.21 0.44 -2.81
C GLY A 497 -39.91 1.12 -4.15
N GLU A 498 -40.92 1.73 -4.78
CA GLU A 498 -40.74 2.52 -6.01
C GLU A 498 -40.03 3.85 -5.73
N ASP A 499 -40.39 4.53 -4.62
CA ASP A 499 -39.73 5.78 -4.23
C ASP A 499 -38.25 5.55 -3.91
N ARG A 500 -37.93 4.47 -3.21
CA ARG A 500 -36.53 4.11 -2.91
C ARG A 500 -35.74 3.80 -4.18
N ALA A 501 -36.31 3.02 -5.10
CA ALA A 501 -35.68 2.75 -6.39
C ALA A 501 -35.45 4.04 -7.21
N SER A 502 -36.42 4.95 -7.23
CA SER A 502 -36.27 6.26 -7.89
C SER A 502 -35.20 7.13 -7.25
N LEU A 503 -35.16 7.21 -5.92
CA LEU A 503 -34.14 7.96 -5.19
C LEU A 503 -32.74 7.37 -5.42
N THR A 504 -32.59 6.04 -5.39
CA THR A 504 -31.33 5.38 -5.75
C THR A 504 -30.90 5.72 -7.17
N ALA A 505 -31.81 5.66 -8.14
CA ALA A 505 -31.49 6.02 -9.52
C ALA A 505 -31.04 7.48 -9.67
N TYR A 506 -31.59 8.40 -8.86
CA TYR A 506 -31.12 9.78 -8.80
C TYR A 506 -29.70 9.88 -8.25
N LEU A 507 -29.40 9.20 -7.13
CA LEU A 507 -28.05 9.18 -6.56
C LEU A 507 -27.03 8.57 -7.52
N GLU A 508 -27.36 7.48 -8.20
CA GLU A 508 -26.52 6.87 -9.24
C GLU A 508 -26.31 7.82 -10.43
N THR A 509 -27.35 8.56 -10.84
CA THR A 509 -27.25 9.55 -11.93
C THR A 509 -26.36 10.74 -11.53
N VAL A 510 -26.50 11.23 -10.30
CA VAL A 510 -25.68 12.33 -9.78
C VAL A 510 -24.22 11.90 -9.60
N GLY A 511 -24.02 10.69 -9.07
CA GLY A 511 -22.69 10.15 -8.80
C GLY A 511 -21.98 9.54 -10.01
N ALA A 512 -22.64 9.41 -11.15
CA ALA A 512 -22.03 8.93 -12.39
C ALA A 512 -21.06 9.94 -12.99
N ALA A 513 -20.28 9.45 -13.95
CA ALA A 513 -19.40 10.24 -14.81
C ALA A 513 -19.44 9.66 -16.24
N ASP A 514 -19.11 10.49 -17.23
CA ASP A 514 -19.07 10.07 -18.64
C ASP A 514 -17.93 9.07 -18.89
N GLU A 515 -16.72 9.38 -18.40
CA GLU A 515 -15.51 8.55 -18.51
C GLU A 515 -14.76 8.53 -17.16
N PRO A 516 -15.07 7.58 -16.26
CA PRO A 516 -14.49 7.57 -14.91
C PRO A 516 -13.08 7.00 -14.79
N TYR A 517 -12.60 6.31 -15.83
CA TYR A 517 -11.34 5.57 -15.82
C TYR A 517 -10.47 5.95 -17.01
N GLU A 518 -9.16 5.89 -16.80
CA GLU A 518 -8.15 6.08 -17.84
C GLU A 518 -8.26 4.98 -18.91
N ALA A 519 -8.25 5.40 -20.17
CA ALA A 519 -8.33 4.48 -21.30
C ALA A 519 -6.93 4.23 -21.87
N PHE A 520 -6.42 3.01 -21.68
CA PHE A 520 -5.17 2.57 -22.27
C PHE A 520 -5.38 1.87 -23.62
N ASP A 521 -4.51 2.17 -24.58
CA ASP A 521 -4.45 1.55 -25.89
C ASP A 521 -3.00 1.20 -26.29
N THR A 522 -2.72 1.05 -27.58
CA THR A 522 -1.37 0.74 -28.06
C THR A 522 -0.39 1.90 -27.97
N GLU A 523 -0.88 3.14 -27.92
CA GLU A 523 -0.08 4.38 -27.86
C GLU A 523 -0.09 5.00 -26.46
N ASN A 524 -1.22 4.97 -25.76
CA ASN A 524 -1.38 5.37 -24.36
C ASN A 524 -1.29 4.14 -23.45
N THR A 525 -0.15 3.94 -22.79
CA THR A 525 0.09 2.79 -21.92
C THR A 525 0.36 3.27 -20.50
N ALA A 526 0.10 2.44 -19.49
CA ALA A 526 0.41 2.77 -18.09
C ALA A 526 1.87 3.19 -17.87
N PHE A 527 2.81 2.52 -18.56
CA PHE A 527 4.23 2.91 -18.52
C PHE A 527 4.46 4.30 -19.14
N ARG A 528 3.77 4.64 -20.23
CA ARG A 528 3.91 5.97 -20.87
C ARG A 528 3.41 7.06 -19.94
N LEU A 529 2.28 6.83 -19.28
CA LEU A 529 1.71 7.74 -18.31
C LEU A 529 2.70 7.99 -17.16
N ALA A 530 3.15 6.92 -16.50
CA ALA A 530 4.12 7.01 -15.40
C ALA A 530 5.44 7.68 -15.83
N PHE A 531 5.95 7.33 -17.03
CA PHE A 531 7.16 7.95 -17.56
C PHE A 531 6.99 9.46 -17.80
N ALA A 532 5.86 9.88 -18.38
CA ALA A 532 5.56 11.28 -18.61
C ALA A 532 5.50 12.06 -17.28
N GLU A 533 4.78 11.54 -16.29
CA GLU A 533 4.68 12.12 -14.94
C GLU A 533 6.06 12.29 -14.30
N LEU A 534 6.87 11.23 -14.25
CA LEU A 534 8.21 11.29 -13.66
C LEU A 534 9.14 12.29 -14.38
N THR A 535 9.01 12.44 -15.70
CA THR A 535 9.77 13.46 -16.44
C THR A 535 9.26 14.89 -16.18
N THR A 536 7.94 15.06 -16.01
CA THR A 536 7.33 16.33 -15.59
C THR A 536 7.80 16.71 -14.18
N PHE A 537 7.85 15.77 -13.24
CA PHE A 537 8.38 15.99 -11.89
C PHE A 537 9.82 16.47 -11.95
N ALA A 538 10.65 15.77 -12.72
CA ALA A 538 12.06 16.11 -12.88
C ALA A 538 12.28 17.50 -13.51
N SER A 539 11.35 17.99 -14.34
CA SER A 539 11.43 19.30 -14.99
C SER A 539 11.57 20.46 -13.99
N THR A 540 11.06 20.31 -12.76
CA THR A 540 11.20 21.31 -11.70
C THR A 540 12.66 21.61 -11.33
N LEU A 541 13.61 20.74 -11.69
CA LEU A 541 15.05 21.02 -11.57
C LEU A 541 15.51 22.24 -12.38
N ASP A 542 14.81 22.61 -13.46
CA ASP A 542 15.06 23.87 -14.18
C ASP A 542 14.80 25.11 -13.31
N THR A 543 13.98 24.98 -12.27
CA THR A 543 13.70 26.02 -11.27
C THR A 543 14.62 25.92 -10.06
N LEU A 544 14.92 24.71 -9.59
CA LEU A 544 15.65 24.46 -8.34
C LEU A 544 17.17 24.60 -8.49
N LEU A 545 17.77 24.07 -9.56
CA LEU A 545 19.24 24.12 -9.77
C LEU A 545 19.78 25.55 -9.82
N PRO A 546 19.18 26.51 -10.56
CA PRO A 546 19.66 27.90 -10.57
C PRO A 546 19.59 28.58 -9.21
N ARG A 547 18.68 28.14 -8.33
CA ARG A 547 18.51 28.64 -6.95
C ARG A 547 19.46 27.96 -5.96
N ARG A 548 20.14 26.89 -6.37
CA ARG A 548 20.97 26.03 -5.52
C ARG A 548 20.21 25.48 -4.31
N ASP A 549 18.96 25.08 -4.55
CA ASP A 549 18.06 24.59 -3.51
C ASP A 549 18.35 23.11 -3.21
N ALA A 550 19.41 22.86 -2.44
CA ALA A 550 19.88 21.50 -2.19
C ALA A 550 18.82 20.60 -1.53
N GLU A 551 18.03 21.13 -0.60
CA GLU A 551 17.02 20.36 0.13
C GLU A 551 15.97 19.76 -0.82
N HIS A 552 15.34 20.60 -1.64
CA HIS A 552 14.28 20.18 -2.54
C HIS A 552 14.81 19.39 -3.75
N ILE A 553 16.04 19.67 -4.21
CA ILE A 553 16.68 18.87 -5.27
C ILE A 553 16.92 17.44 -4.79
N LEU A 554 17.45 17.27 -3.57
CA LEU A 554 17.74 15.93 -3.05
C LEU A 554 16.46 15.11 -2.88
N LEU A 555 15.41 15.71 -2.30
CA LEU A 555 14.10 15.08 -2.17
C LEU A 555 13.54 14.61 -3.52
N LEU A 556 13.58 15.49 -4.54
CA LEU A 556 13.14 15.17 -5.88
C LEU A 556 13.95 14.02 -6.49
N THR A 557 15.29 14.12 -6.45
CA THR A 557 16.15 13.11 -7.09
C THR A 557 16.06 11.75 -6.39
N ASP A 558 15.86 11.73 -5.07
CA ASP A 558 15.71 10.50 -4.30
C ASP A 558 14.37 9.81 -4.56
N THR A 559 13.33 10.59 -4.88
CA THR A 559 11.99 10.10 -5.28
C THR A 559 12.03 9.59 -6.72
N VAL A 560 12.21 10.51 -7.67
CA VAL A 560 12.00 10.24 -9.11
C VAL A 560 13.02 9.23 -9.66
N ALA A 561 14.25 9.19 -9.16
CA ALA A 561 15.23 8.20 -9.63
C ALA A 561 14.89 6.78 -9.14
N ALA A 562 14.33 6.65 -7.92
CA ALA A 562 13.88 5.38 -7.40
C ALA A 562 12.68 4.86 -8.21
N ASP A 563 11.71 5.74 -8.49
CA ASP A 563 10.49 5.39 -9.23
C ASP A 563 10.80 5.03 -10.68
N LEU A 564 11.65 5.80 -11.38
CA LEU A 564 12.12 5.44 -12.73
C LEU A 564 12.80 4.05 -12.75
N SER A 565 13.56 3.72 -11.71
CA SER A 565 14.19 2.40 -11.58
C SER A 565 13.16 1.30 -11.33
N ALA A 566 12.14 1.59 -10.51
CA ALA A 566 11.05 0.67 -10.20
C ALA A 566 10.20 0.38 -11.44
N ASP A 567 9.83 1.41 -12.21
CA ASP A 567 9.10 1.28 -13.47
C ASP A 567 9.90 0.53 -14.52
N ALA A 568 11.20 0.84 -14.64
CA ALA A 568 12.09 0.11 -15.54
C ALA A 568 12.09 -1.40 -15.24
N SER A 569 11.94 -1.80 -13.98
CA SER A 569 11.93 -3.20 -13.57
C SER A 569 10.70 -3.99 -14.08
N THR A 570 9.56 -3.31 -14.24
CA THR A 570 8.28 -3.90 -14.66
C THR A 570 8.02 -3.80 -16.16
N MET A 571 8.87 -3.05 -16.90
CA MET A 571 8.76 -2.91 -18.35
C MET A 571 8.73 -4.24 -19.10
N SER A 572 7.69 -4.42 -19.92
CA SER A 572 7.59 -5.52 -20.87
C SER A 572 8.57 -5.39 -22.04
N ASN A 573 8.92 -4.15 -22.44
CA ASN A 573 9.91 -3.86 -23.47
C ASN A 573 11.35 -3.99 -22.92
N LEU A 574 11.83 -5.24 -22.88
CA LEU A 574 13.16 -5.56 -22.36
C LEU A 574 14.32 -4.88 -23.10
N ALA A 575 14.12 -4.43 -24.35
CA ALA A 575 15.15 -3.78 -25.16
C ALA A 575 15.38 -2.32 -24.75
N ALA A 576 14.30 -1.59 -24.39
CA ALA A 576 14.36 -0.20 -23.94
C ALA A 576 14.70 -0.06 -22.45
N ARG A 577 14.47 -1.12 -21.66
CA ARG A 577 14.69 -1.13 -20.21
C ARG A 577 16.06 -0.59 -19.75
N PRO A 578 17.22 -0.93 -20.36
CA PRO A 578 18.51 -0.37 -19.96
C PRO A 578 18.60 1.16 -20.11
N GLU A 579 17.84 1.74 -21.04
CA GLU A 579 17.83 3.19 -21.28
C GLU A 579 17.10 3.93 -20.15
N VAL A 580 16.02 3.36 -19.62
CA VAL A 580 15.27 3.94 -18.48
C VAL A 580 16.09 3.83 -17.19
N TYR A 581 16.78 2.71 -16.96
CA TYR A 581 17.75 2.63 -15.85
C TYR A 581 18.87 3.66 -15.98
N ALA A 582 19.37 3.92 -17.19
CA ALA A 582 20.37 4.97 -17.41
C ALA A 582 19.83 6.36 -17.07
N LEU A 583 18.56 6.67 -17.40
CA LEU A 583 17.91 7.92 -16.97
C LEU A 583 17.82 8.04 -15.46
N ALA A 584 17.41 6.98 -14.77
CA ALA A 584 17.38 6.96 -13.30
C ALA A 584 18.79 7.24 -12.72
N GLU A 585 19.83 6.61 -13.27
CA GLU A 585 21.22 6.87 -12.87
C GLU A 585 21.66 8.32 -13.14
N ARG A 586 21.22 8.94 -14.25
CA ARG A 586 21.48 10.37 -14.54
C ARG A 586 20.88 11.28 -13.50
N LEU A 587 19.64 11.01 -13.10
CA LEU A 587 18.95 11.81 -12.09
C LEU A 587 19.58 11.60 -10.70
N ALA A 588 19.92 10.36 -10.34
CA ALA A 588 20.68 10.06 -9.13
C ALA A 588 22.05 10.78 -9.11
N ALA A 589 22.70 10.93 -10.27
CA ALA A 589 23.95 11.68 -10.39
C ALA A 589 23.78 13.18 -10.12
N VAL A 590 22.62 13.78 -10.45
CA VAL A 590 22.29 15.16 -10.05
C VAL A 590 22.30 15.27 -8.52
N GLY A 591 21.57 14.38 -7.84
CA GLY A 591 21.51 14.35 -6.37
C GLY A 591 22.88 14.09 -5.73
N ALA A 592 23.67 13.16 -6.26
CA ALA A 592 25.02 12.88 -5.78
C ALA A 592 25.97 14.09 -5.91
N ALA A 593 25.89 14.82 -7.04
CA ALA A 593 26.68 16.03 -7.27
C ALA A 593 26.27 17.17 -6.32
N VAL A 594 24.97 17.35 -6.06
CA VAL A 594 24.45 18.33 -5.09
C VAL A 594 24.93 18.01 -3.67
N ARG A 595 24.91 16.74 -3.24
CA ARG A 595 25.49 16.33 -1.94
C ARG A 595 26.99 16.65 -1.83
N ALA A 596 27.70 16.65 -2.95
CA ALA A 596 29.12 16.97 -3.04
C ALA A 596 29.41 18.48 -3.24
N ASP A 597 28.38 19.34 -3.27
CA ASP A 597 28.47 20.76 -3.61
C ASP A 597 29.06 21.04 -5.02
N ASP A 598 28.96 20.07 -5.94
CA ASP A 598 29.41 20.18 -7.34
C ASP A 598 28.25 20.55 -8.27
N TRP A 599 27.84 21.82 -8.21
CA TRP A 599 26.72 22.35 -9.01
C TRP A 599 26.93 22.24 -10.52
N ALA A 600 28.17 22.28 -11.00
CA ALA A 600 28.47 22.16 -12.43
C ALA A 600 28.25 20.72 -12.92
N ALA A 601 28.64 19.72 -12.12
CA ALA A 601 28.34 18.32 -12.40
C ALA A 601 26.82 18.03 -12.32
N ALA A 602 26.12 18.67 -11.39
CA ALA A 602 24.67 18.56 -11.27
C ALA A 602 23.95 19.09 -12.53
N GLU A 603 24.28 20.31 -12.97
CA GLU A 603 23.73 20.92 -14.19
C GLU A 603 24.07 20.10 -15.45
N ALA A 604 25.29 19.55 -15.55
CA ALA A 604 25.70 18.70 -16.66
C ALA A 604 24.89 17.38 -16.69
N SER A 605 24.69 16.75 -15.54
CA SER A 605 23.90 15.51 -15.43
C SER A 605 22.43 15.74 -15.75
N TRP A 606 21.87 16.87 -15.31
CA TRP A 606 20.50 17.27 -15.64
C TRP A 606 20.34 17.55 -17.15
N THR A 607 21.30 18.25 -17.77
CA THR A 607 21.29 18.48 -19.22
C THR A 607 21.32 17.16 -20.00
N ALA A 608 22.11 16.19 -19.54
CA ALA A 608 22.16 14.86 -20.14
C ALA A 608 20.82 14.12 -19.96
N PHE A 609 20.23 14.15 -18.76
CA PHE A 609 18.92 13.57 -18.50
C PHE A 609 17.87 14.11 -19.47
N LYS A 610 17.74 15.43 -19.61
CA LYS A 610 16.76 16.05 -20.53
C LYS A 610 16.95 15.58 -21.97
N SER A 611 18.19 15.56 -22.45
CA SER A 611 18.48 15.11 -23.81
C SER A 611 18.18 13.63 -24.03
N GLU A 612 18.47 12.78 -23.05
CA GLU A 612 18.21 11.34 -23.12
C GLU A 612 16.70 11.05 -23.01
N ALA A 613 15.99 11.76 -22.13
CA ALA A 613 14.55 11.61 -21.92
C ALA A 613 13.77 12.01 -23.18
N ALA A 614 14.06 13.16 -23.77
CA ALA A 614 13.44 13.58 -25.03
C ALA A 614 13.73 12.60 -26.18
N ALA A 615 14.95 12.07 -26.25
CA ALA A 615 15.30 11.07 -27.27
C ALA A 615 14.62 9.72 -27.03
N ILE A 616 14.28 9.38 -25.79
CA ILE A 616 13.46 8.21 -25.46
C ILE A 616 12.02 8.49 -25.86
N GLU A 617 11.45 9.62 -25.48
CA GLU A 617 10.08 10.00 -25.85
C GLU A 617 9.87 10.02 -27.38
N GLU A 618 10.82 10.57 -28.15
CA GLU A 618 10.79 10.56 -29.62
C GLU A 618 10.88 9.16 -30.26
N ARG A 619 11.44 8.17 -29.56
CA ARG A 619 11.70 6.81 -30.08
C ARG A 619 10.82 5.71 -29.47
N ALA A 620 10.36 5.92 -28.24
CA ALA A 620 9.68 4.93 -27.41
C ALA A 620 8.20 4.78 -27.75
N PHE A 621 7.70 5.60 -28.68
CA PHE A 621 6.32 5.62 -29.11
C PHE A 621 6.23 5.69 -30.64
#